data_AF-A0A8S1F038-F1
#
_entry.id   AF-A0A8S1F038-F1
#
_cell.length_a   1.000
_cell.length_b   1.000
_cell.length_c   1.000
_cell.angle_alpha   90.00
_cell.angle_beta   90.00
_cell.angle_gamma   90.00
#
_symmetry.space_group_name_H-M   'P 1'
#
loop_
_entity.id
_entity.type
_entity.pdbx_description
1 polymer ?
#
loop_
_entity_poly.entity_id
_entity_poly.type
_entity_poly.pdbx_seq_one_letter_code
_entity_poly.pdbx_strand_id
1 'polypeptide(L)'
;MYEYFWTDNINEMVPIPCVIDEWSLFLGSLLVVHYSTSMTSCIFFISMERLFASYYLNDYEKRSRRHISVLIIAISVVVSWIVSIIFTANILNFVAFYTISAFVILISVLMYYLIWVYNKKIAKRMSTSFHYSLAKRFQTKENLLALKLTRRVSMVIFSFLFIFFTILLITYNSVTTFYWKYFMYSMDTVVNIYPIILCPVVLTSVDDWKHDVLQELPFLKLLVKTSKVAEKSVELQIESQKVAHFTQLSNVWI
;
A
#
# COMPACT_ATOMS: atom_id res chain seq x y z
N MET A 1 -26.06 15.21 -25.99
CA MET A 1 -25.22 14.10 -25.48
C MET A 1 -24.12 14.79 -24.70
N TYR A 2 -24.13 14.68 -23.38
CA TYR A 2 -23.30 15.52 -22.49
C TYR A 2 -21.80 15.36 -22.80
N GLU A 3 -21.11 16.48 -23.02
CA GLU A 3 -19.73 16.54 -23.53
C GLU A 3 -18.66 16.64 -22.43
N TYR A 4 -19.04 16.65 -21.15
CA TYR A 4 -18.12 16.99 -20.05
C TYR A 4 -18.00 15.87 -19.01
N PHE A 5 -16.75 15.51 -18.68
CA PHE A 5 -16.37 14.57 -17.62
C PHE A 5 -16.81 15.03 -16.22
N TRP A 6 -16.67 16.33 -16.01
CA TRP A 6 -16.94 17.04 -14.79
C TRP A 6 -17.37 18.44 -15.19
N THR A 7 -18.34 18.99 -14.48
CA THR A 7 -18.75 20.38 -14.64
C THR A 7 -18.97 20.98 -13.25
N ASP A 8 -18.44 22.18 -13.04
CA ASP A 8 -18.76 22.99 -11.85
C ASP A 8 -20.05 23.80 -12.06
N ASN A 9 -20.60 23.79 -13.28
CA ASN A 9 -21.83 24.51 -13.61
C ASN A 9 -23.05 23.67 -13.22
N ILE A 10 -23.78 24.13 -12.20
CA ILE A 10 -25.00 23.49 -11.69
C ILE A 10 -26.02 23.28 -12.81
N ASN A 11 -26.07 24.17 -13.81
CA ASN A 11 -27.04 24.09 -14.91
C ASN A 11 -26.72 22.97 -15.93
N GLU A 12 -25.48 22.48 -15.94
CA GLU A 12 -25.03 21.37 -16.80
C GLU A 12 -25.07 20.02 -16.07
N MET A 13 -25.23 20.03 -14.74
CA MET A 13 -25.37 18.82 -13.93
C MET A 13 -26.71 18.16 -14.20
N VAL A 14 -26.71 16.83 -14.27
CA VAL A 14 -27.95 16.05 -14.40
C VAL A 14 -28.75 16.21 -13.09
N PRO A 15 -29.96 16.80 -13.12
CA PRO A 15 -30.73 16.99 -11.90
C PRO A 15 -31.23 15.63 -11.40
N ILE A 16 -30.94 15.32 -10.15
CA ILE A 16 -31.49 14.15 -9.46
C ILE A 16 -32.71 14.64 -8.67
N PRO A 17 -33.95 14.34 -9.12
CA PRO A 17 -35.16 14.88 -8.50
C PRO A 17 -35.39 14.35 -7.09
N CYS A 18 -34.97 13.10 -6.82
CA CYS A 18 -35.06 12.47 -5.51
C CYS A 18 -33.95 11.42 -5.33
N VAL A 19 -33.20 11.51 -4.24
CA VAL A 19 -32.13 10.54 -3.90
C VAL A 19 -32.70 9.15 -3.63
N ILE A 20 -33.96 9.05 -3.19
CA ILE A 20 -34.62 7.78 -2.88
C ILE A 20 -34.98 7.04 -4.17
N ASP A 21 -35.40 7.75 -5.22
CA ASP A 21 -35.77 7.13 -6.49
C ASP A 21 -34.53 6.65 -7.26
N GLU A 22 -33.43 7.38 -7.15
CA GLU A 22 -32.13 7.09 -7.80
C GLU A 22 -31.06 6.57 -6.82
N TRP A 23 -31.48 5.88 -5.76
CA TRP A 23 -30.59 5.45 -4.67
C TRP A 23 -29.47 4.52 -5.14
N SER A 24 -29.70 3.76 -6.22
CA SER A 24 -28.73 2.84 -6.81
C SER A 24 -27.55 3.57 -7.45
N LEU A 25 -27.81 4.71 -8.12
CA LEU A 25 -26.77 5.58 -8.68
C LEU A 25 -25.95 6.21 -7.56
N PHE A 26 -26.62 6.73 -6.53
CA PHE A 26 -25.93 7.31 -5.38
C PHE A 26 -25.04 6.29 -4.66
N LEU A 27 -25.58 5.09 -4.38
CA LEU A 27 -24.81 4.02 -3.75
C LEU A 27 -23.64 3.56 -4.63
N GLY A 28 -23.86 3.43 -5.94
CA GLY A 28 -22.81 3.07 -6.90
C GLY A 28 -21.67 4.09 -6.89
N SER A 29 -21.98 5.38 -7.00
CA SER A 29 -20.99 6.45 -6.91
C SER A 29 -20.24 6.45 -5.58
N LEU A 30 -20.96 6.28 -4.47
CA LEU A 30 -20.38 6.22 -3.13
C LEU A 30 -19.40 5.03 -2.98
N LEU A 31 -19.74 3.87 -3.51
CA LEU A 31 -18.87 2.69 -3.45
C LEU A 31 -17.62 2.85 -4.34
N VAL A 32 -17.76 3.42 -5.54
CA VAL A 32 -16.63 3.67 -6.45
C VAL A 32 -15.64 4.66 -5.84
N VAL A 33 -16.14 5.73 -5.21
CA VAL A 33 -15.27 6.74 -4.58
C VAL A 33 -14.64 6.19 -3.29
N HIS A 34 -15.39 5.41 -2.50
CA HIS A 34 -14.85 4.73 -1.32
C HIS A 34 -13.70 3.78 -1.70
N TYR A 35 -13.90 3.00 -2.75
CA TYR A 35 -12.90 2.10 -3.31
C TYR A 35 -11.64 2.88 -3.76
N SER A 36 -11.82 3.92 -4.57
CA SER A 36 -10.74 4.75 -5.10
C SER A 36 -9.93 5.45 -3.99
N THR A 37 -10.62 5.94 -2.95
CA THR A 37 -10.01 6.56 -1.77
C THR A 37 -9.23 5.56 -0.92
N SER A 38 -9.76 4.34 -0.78
CA SER A 38 -9.09 3.27 -0.04
C SER A 38 -7.80 2.83 -0.73
N MET A 39 -7.78 2.74 -2.06
CA MET A 39 -6.57 2.42 -2.82
C MET A 39 -5.50 3.49 -2.69
N THR A 40 -5.87 4.76 -2.82
CA THR A 40 -4.94 5.90 -2.75
C THR A 40 -4.34 6.06 -1.35
N SER A 41 -5.15 5.87 -0.30
CA SER A 41 -4.70 5.98 1.10
C SER A 41 -4.00 4.72 1.64
N CYS A 42 -4.05 3.58 0.93
CA CYS A 42 -3.47 2.32 1.39
C CYS A 42 -1.97 2.45 1.75
N ILE A 43 -1.16 3.11 0.91
CA ILE A 43 0.28 3.33 1.19
C ILE A 43 0.48 4.14 2.46
N PHE A 44 -0.36 5.16 2.68
CA PHE A 44 -0.28 6.01 3.87
C PHE A 44 -0.42 5.17 5.13
N PHE A 45 -1.46 4.35 5.20
CA PHE A 45 -1.75 3.53 6.37
C PHE A 45 -0.73 2.40 6.58
N ILE A 46 -0.24 1.77 5.50
CA ILE A 46 0.87 0.82 5.58
C ILE A 46 2.12 1.50 6.15
N SER A 47 2.43 2.71 5.67
CA SER A 47 3.60 3.45 6.13
C SER A 47 3.45 3.89 7.59
N MET A 48 2.24 4.25 8.03
CA MET A 48 1.94 4.56 9.44
C MET A 48 2.15 3.35 10.33
N GLU A 49 1.67 2.19 9.91
CA GLU A 49 1.84 0.95 10.67
C GLU A 49 3.34 0.60 10.81
N ARG A 50 4.12 0.74 9.74
CA ARG A 50 5.59 0.59 9.79
C ARG A 50 6.28 1.64 10.67
N LEU A 51 5.76 2.87 10.71
CA LEU A 51 6.26 3.93 11.60
C LEU A 51 6.10 3.54 13.07
N PHE A 52 4.92 3.06 13.46
CA PHE A 52 4.69 2.57 14.83
C PHE A 52 5.54 1.36 15.17
N ALA A 53 5.69 0.40 14.24
CA ALA A 53 6.57 -0.75 14.44
C ALA A 53 8.04 -0.33 14.67
N SER A 54 8.48 0.75 13.99
CA SER A 54 9.83 1.31 14.14
C SER A 54 9.99 2.11 15.44
N TYR A 55 8.94 2.83 15.87
CA TYR A 55 8.94 3.62 17.10
C TYR A 55 8.94 2.73 18.36
N TYR A 56 8.12 1.68 18.38
CA TYR A 56 7.98 0.78 19.53
C TYR A 56 9.02 -0.34 19.60
N LEU A 57 10.12 -0.24 18.84
CA LEU A 57 11.20 -1.22 18.81
C LEU A 57 11.78 -1.55 20.20
N ASN A 58 11.77 -0.59 21.13
CA ASN A 58 12.34 -0.78 22.47
C ASN A 58 11.52 -1.69 23.39
N ASP A 59 10.20 -1.73 23.22
CA ASP A 59 9.27 -2.46 24.10
C ASP A 59 8.42 -3.46 23.31
N TYR A 60 8.94 -3.95 22.19
CA TYR A 60 8.20 -4.84 21.31
C TYR A 60 7.95 -6.22 21.97
N GLU A 61 8.93 -6.78 22.70
CA GLU A 61 8.81 -8.09 23.36
C GLU A 61 7.92 -8.08 24.59
N LYS A 62 7.78 -6.92 25.23
CA LYS A 62 7.07 -6.81 26.51
C LYS A 62 5.55 -6.76 26.32
N ARG A 63 5.08 -6.34 25.14
CA ARG A 63 3.64 -6.10 24.92
C ARG A 63 3.26 -6.34 23.46
N SER A 64 2.38 -7.31 23.24
CA SER A 64 1.68 -7.47 21.97
C SER A 64 0.78 -6.26 21.69
N ARG A 65 0.93 -5.64 20.52
CA ARG A 65 0.21 -4.41 20.13
C ARG A 65 -0.63 -4.59 18.86
N ARG A 66 -1.26 -5.75 18.70
CA ARG A 66 -2.17 -6.02 17.56
C ARG A 66 -3.29 -4.98 17.40
N HIS A 67 -3.70 -4.35 18.51
CA HIS A 67 -4.68 -3.27 18.50
C HIS A 67 -4.26 -2.06 17.65
N ILE A 68 -2.95 -1.78 17.49
CA ILE A 68 -2.48 -0.66 16.65
C ILE A 68 -2.86 -0.92 15.19
N SER A 69 -2.54 -2.11 14.67
CA SER A 69 -2.88 -2.47 13.28
C SER A 69 -4.39 -2.50 13.06
N VAL A 70 -5.17 -3.02 14.02
CA VAL A 70 -6.64 -3.01 13.96
C VAL A 70 -7.19 -1.59 13.95
N LEU A 71 -6.67 -0.70 14.79
CA LEU A 71 -7.07 0.70 14.83
C LEU A 71 -6.74 1.43 13.53
N ILE A 72 -5.56 1.17 12.95
CA ILE A 72 -5.15 1.75 11.67
C ILE A 72 -6.12 1.35 10.56
N ILE A 73 -6.51 0.08 10.49
CA ILE A 73 -7.48 -0.42 9.50
C ILE A 73 -8.87 0.19 9.76
N ALA A 74 -9.32 0.26 11.02
CA ALA A 74 -10.60 0.86 11.35
C ALA A 74 -10.65 2.34 10.95
N ILE A 75 -9.59 3.09 11.26
CA ILE A 75 -9.44 4.49 10.87
C ILE A 75 -9.42 4.63 9.35
N SER A 76 -8.70 3.75 8.63
CA SER A 76 -8.64 3.83 7.16
C SER A 76 -10.01 3.66 6.52
N VAL A 77 -10.81 2.71 7.01
CA VAL A 77 -12.16 2.48 6.51
C VAL A 77 -13.07 3.67 6.79
N VAL A 78 -13.05 4.20 8.02
CA VAL A 78 -13.87 5.36 8.40
C VAL A 78 -13.49 6.60 7.59
N VAL A 79 -12.19 6.87 7.42
CA VAL A 79 -11.71 8.00 6.60
C VAL A 79 -12.17 7.85 5.15
N SER A 80 -12.04 6.67 4.56
CA SER A 80 -12.52 6.41 3.19
C SER A 80 -14.03 6.61 3.05
N TRP A 81 -14.84 6.25 4.05
CA TRP A 81 -16.28 6.52 4.05
C TRP A 81 -16.60 8.02 4.12
N ILE A 82 -15.96 8.74 5.04
CA ILE A 82 -16.16 10.19 5.20
C ILE A 82 -15.82 10.92 3.90
N VAL A 83 -14.65 10.62 3.33
CA VAL A 83 -14.19 11.23 2.08
C VAL A 83 -15.13 10.89 0.91
N SER A 84 -15.61 9.65 0.85
CA SER A 84 -16.58 9.24 -0.17
C SER A 84 -17.89 10.02 -0.07
N ILE A 85 -18.46 10.17 1.13
CA ILE A 85 -19.68 10.96 1.35
C ILE A 85 -19.46 12.42 0.95
N ILE A 86 -18.34 13.03 1.35
CA ILE A 86 -18.00 14.42 1.02
C ILE A 86 -17.93 14.64 -0.50
N PHE A 87 -17.28 13.73 -1.23
CA PHE A 87 -17.12 13.85 -2.67
C PHE A 87 -18.41 13.54 -3.42
N THR A 88 -19.14 12.47 -3.06
CA THR A 88 -20.42 12.12 -3.70
C THR A 88 -21.50 13.18 -3.44
N ALA A 89 -21.48 13.84 -2.28
CA ALA A 89 -22.36 14.97 -1.98
C ALA A 89 -21.90 16.29 -2.66
N ASN A 90 -20.85 16.26 -3.48
CA ASN A 90 -20.27 17.41 -4.16
C ASN A 90 -19.92 18.58 -3.21
N ILE A 91 -19.55 18.27 -1.96
CA ILE A 91 -19.16 19.28 -0.95
C ILE A 91 -17.78 19.83 -1.27
N LEU A 92 -16.90 18.99 -1.85
CA LEU A 92 -15.55 19.35 -2.23
C LEU A 92 -15.43 19.36 -3.76
N ASN A 93 -14.92 20.47 -4.32
CA ASN A 93 -14.66 20.58 -5.76
C ASN A 93 -13.70 19.48 -6.23
N PHE A 94 -13.92 18.98 -7.45
CA PHE A 94 -13.11 17.96 -8.09
C PHE A 94 -11.60 18.26 -8.09
N VAL A 95 -11.19 19.46 -8.49
CA VAL A 95 -9.78 19.87 -8.53
C VAL A 95 -9.18 19.82 -7.12
N ALA A 96 -9.94 20.28 -6.11
CA ALA A 96 -9.50 20.24 -4.72
C ALA A 96 -9.33 18.80 -4.21
N PHE A 97 -10.27 17.90 -4.52
CA PHE A 97 -10.22 16.48 -4.15
C PHE A 97 -8.97 15.79 -4.70
N TYR A 98 -8.69 15.93 -6.00
CA TYR A 98 -7.52 15.29 -6.60
C TYR A 98 -6.20 15.94 -6.17
N THR A 99 -6.18 17.24 -5.89
CA THR A 99 -5.01 17.94 -5.34
C THR A 99 -4.67 17.43 -3.94
N ILE A 100 -5.66 17.30 -3.05
CA ILE A 100 -5.48 16.73 -1.71
C ILE A 100 -4.99 15.28 -1.81
N SER A 101 -5.60 14.48 -2.70
CA SER A 101 -5.20 13.09 -2.93
C SER A 101 -3.75 12.97 -3.39
N ALA A 102 -3.29 13.84 -4.30
CA ALA A 102 -1.90 13.90 -4.73
C ALA A 102 -0.95 14.25 -3.55
N PHE A 103 -1.34 15.19 -2.69
CA PHE A 103 -0.58 15.54 -1.50
C PHE A 103 -0.45 14.37 -0.50
N VAL A 104 -1.54 13.63 -0.26
CA VAL A 104 -1.53 12.44 0.59
C VAL A 104 -0.55 11.39 0.07
N ILE A 105 -0.50 11.19 -1.26
CA ILE A 105 0.44 10.26 -1.88
C ILE A 105 1.88 10.73 -1.68
N LEU A 106 2.18 12.00 -1.91
CA LEU A 106 3.51 12.57 -1.70
C LEU A 106 3.98 12.41 -0.25
N ILE A 107 3.11 12.71 0.72
CA ILE A 107 3.39 12.50 2.15
C ILE A 107 3.67 11.02 2.43
N SER A 108 2.90 10.11 1.83
CA SER A 108 3.06 8.67 2.00
C SER A 108 4.41 8.17 1.49
N VAL A 109 4.85 8.64 0.30
CA VAL A 109 6.18 8.35 -0.27
C VAL A 109 7.27 8.83 0.68
N LEU A 110 7.17 10.08 1.13
CA LEU A 110 8.16 10.70 1.99
C LEU A 110 8.26 9.95 3.32
N MET A 111 7.12 9.64 3.94
CA MET A 111 7.05 8.89 5.19
C MET A 111 7.71 7.52 5.04
N TYR A 112 7.36 6.76 3.99
CA TYR A 112 7.99 5.48 3.70
C TYR A 112 9.52 5.59 3.57
N TYR A 113 10.00 6.59 2.81
CA TYR A 113 11.43 6.82 2.62
C TYR A 113 12.15 7.17 3.93
N LEU A 114 11.56 8.04 4.76
CA LEU A 114 12.11 8.42 6.05
C LEU A 114 12.21 7.22 7.00
N ILE A 115 11.18 6.38 7.05
CA ILE A 115 11.16 5.14 7.84
C ILE A 115 12.27 4.20 7.36
N TRP A 116 12.44 4.04 6.05
CA TRP A 116 13.49 3.23 5.47
C TRP A 116 14.90 3.71 5.88
N VAL A 117 15.17 5.01 5.73
CA VAL A 117 16.46 5.62 6.11
C VAL A 117 16.71 5.47 7.60
N TYR A 118 15.69 5.72 8.43
CA TYR A 118 15.76 5.58 9.88
C TYR A 118 16.13 4.16 10.30
N ASN A 119 15.38 3.16 9.82
CA ASN A 119 15.63 1.75 10.16
C ASN A 119 16.99 1.27 9.65
N LYS A 120 17.42 1.71 8.47
CA LYS A 120 18.76 1.37 7.93
C LYS A 120 19.86 1.96 8.80
N LYS A 121 19.70 3.20 9.27
CA LYS A 121 20.65 3.88 10.17
C LYS A 121 20.71 3.20 11.53
N ILE A 122 19.56 2.80 12.10
CA ILE A 122 19.50 2.11 13.38
C ILE A 122 20.17 0.73 13.29
N ALA A 123 19.92 -0.03 12.21
CA ALA A 123 20.56 -1.32 12.00
C ALA A 123 22.09 -1.21 11.91
N LYS A 124 22.61 -0.20 11.18
CA LYS A 124 24.05 0.05 11.09
C LYS A 124 24.67 0.41 12.44
N ARG A 125 23.98 1.21 13.27
CA ARG A 125 24.44 1.54 14.63
C ARG A 125 24.46 0.31 15.54
N MET A 126 23.46 -0.55 15.41
CA MET A 126 23.36 -1.77 16.20
C MET A 126 24.41 -2.82 15.81
N SER A 127 24.84 -2.88 14.55
CA SER A 127 25.92 -3.78 14.13
C SER A 127 27.28 -3.39 14.69
N THR A 128 27.51 -2.09 14.97
CA THR A 128 28.79 -1.59 15.49
C THR A 128 28.84 -1.45 17.00
N SER A 129 27.70 -1.51 17.70
CA SER A 129 27.61 -1.24 19.14
C SER A 129 27.23 -2.47 19.94
N PHE A 130 28.04 -2.83 20.94
CA PHE A 130 27.80 -3.94 21.87
C PHE A 130 26.67 -3.69 22.89
N HIS A 131 26.18 -2.44 23.01
CA HIS A 131 25.17 -2.07 24.01
C HIS A 131 23.74 -2.49 23.66
N TYR A 132 23.50 -3.09 22.49
CA TYR A 132 22.16 -3.51 22.09
C TYR A 132 21.94 -4.98 22.37
N SER A 133 20.84 -5.29 23.06
CA SER A 133 20.35 -6.67 23.25
C SER A 133 20.16 -7.37 21.91
N LEU A 134 20.43 -8.68 21.89
CA LEU A 134 20.25 -9.53 20.72
C LEU A 134 18.82 -9.44 20.14
N ALA A 135 17.82 -9.46 21.00
CA ALA A 135 16.40 -9.22 20.70
C ALA A 135 16.16 -8.00 19.78
N LYS A 136 16.61 -6.81 20.21
CA LYS A 136 16.47 -5.56 19.42
C LYS A 136 17.13 -5.64 18.04
N ARG A 137 18.26 -6.36 17.91
CA ARG A 137 18.94 -6.55 16.63
C ARG A 137 18.11 -7.42 15.68
N PHE A 138 17.54 -8.52 16.19
CA PHE A 138 16.65 -9.39 15.42
C PHE A 138 15.43 -8.63 14.93
N GLN A 139 14.76 -7.88 15.81
CA GLN A 139 13.57 -7.09 15.45
C GLN A 139 13.86 -5.99 14.43
N THR A 140 15.01 -5.32 14.55
CA THR A 140 15.42 -4.33 13.54
C THR A 140 15.64 -4.98 12.18
N LYS A 141 16.24 -6.17 12.15
CA LYS A 141 16.46 -6.94 10.91
C LYS A 141 15.14 -7.39 10.30
N GLU A 142 14.19 -7.82 11.13
CA GLU A 142 12.83 -8.19 10.73
C GLU A 142 12.05 -6.99 10.17
N ASN A 143 12.08 -5.84 10.85
CA ASN A 143 11.46 -4.60 10.35
C ASN A 143 12.04 -4.15 9.01
N LEU A 144 13.37 -4.26 8.81
CA LEU A 144 14.01 -3.99 7.53
C LEU A 144 13.64 -5.00 6.44
N LEU A 145 13.44 -6.27 6.80
CA LEU A 145 12.96 -7.28 5.88
C LEU A 145 11.53 -6.95 5.45
N ALA A 146 10.63 -6.68 6.41
CA ALA A 146 9.26 -6.29 6.13
C ALA A 146 9.19 -5.05 5.23
N LEU A 147 9.99 -4.01 5.50
CA LEU A 147 10.08 -2.83 4.64
C LEU A 147 10.57 -3.18 3.22
N LYS A 148 11.51 -4.13 3.04
CA LYS A 148 11.93 -4.58 1.71
C LYS A 148 10.81 -5.26 0.94
N LEU A 149 9.97 -6.04 1.63
CA LEU A 149 8.81 -6.70 1.02
C LEU A 149 7.75 -5.66 0.66
N THR A 150 7.41 -4.76 1.59
CA THR A 150 6.51 -3.62 1.36
C THR A 150 6.98 -2.74 0.20
N ARG A 151 8.30 -2.57 0.00
CA ARG A 151 8.84 -1.82 -1.14
C ARG A 151 8.29 -2.29 -2.49
N ARG A 152 8.17 -3.61 -2.71
CA ARG A 152 7.67 -4.16 -3.99
C ARG A 152 6.21 -3.74 -4.19
N VAL A 153 5.40 -3.91 -3.15
CA VAL A 153 3.99 -3.49 -3.12
C VAL A 153 3.87 -1.99 -3.36
N SER A 154 4.62 -1.16 -2.63
CA SER A 154 4.60 0.29 -2.78
C SER A 154 4.99 0.74 -4.20
N MET A 155 6.00 0.13 -4.82
CA MET A 155 6.39 0.46 -6.20
C MET A 155 5.25 0.22 -7.20
N VAL A 156 4.54 -0.90 -7.08
CA VAL A 156 3.39 -1.18 -7.95
C VAL A 156 2.30 -0.14 -7.75
N ILE A 157 1.95 0.16 -6.49
CA ILE A 157 0.91 1.14 -6.20
C ILE A 157 1.31 2.53 -6.74
N PHE A 158 2.57 2.95 -6.57
CA PHE A 158 3.04 4.22 -7.13
C PHE A 158 2.95 4.29 -8.65
N SER A 159 3.34 3.22 -9.36
CA SER A 159 3.23 3.16 -10.82
C SER A 159 1.80 3.33 -11.30
N PHE A 160 0.83 2.66 -10.66
CA PHE A 160 -0.58 2.79 -11.00
C PHE A 160 -1.12 4.19 -10.72
N LEU A 161 -0.79 4.76 -9.56
CA LEU A 161 -1.21 6.12 -9.20
C LEU A 161 -0.63 7.14 -10.19
N PHE A 162 0.65 7.00 -10.55
CA PHE A 162 1.29 7.88 -11.53
C PHE A 162 0.58 7.82 -12.90
N ILE A 163 0.28 6.62 -13.39
CA ILE A 163 -0.48 6.43 -14.65
C ILE A 163 -1.87 7.07 -14.53
N PHE A 164 -2.59 6.81 -13.43
CA PHE A 164 -3.92 7.36 -13.20
C PHE A 164 -3.93 8.89 -13.20
N PHE A 165 -3.03 9.54 -12.43
CA PHE A 165 -2.93 10.99 -12.40
C PHE A 165 -2.48 11.59 -13.74
N THR A 166 -1.62 10.89 -14.49
CA THR A 166 -1.22 11.32 -15.83
C THR A 166 -2.41 11.34 -16.78
N ILE A 167 -3.20 10.26 -16.80
CA ILE A 167 -4.43 10.20 -17.60
C ILE A 167 -5.42 11.28 -17.14
N LEU A 168 -5.48 11.58 -15.83
CA LEU A 168 -6.33 12.64 -15.27
C LEU A 168 -5.96 14.02 -15.77
N LEU A 169 -4.68 14.35 -15.75
CA LEU A 169 -4.21 15.61 -16.28
C LEU A 169 -4.46 15.74 -17.78
N ILE A 170 -4.25 14.67 -18.55
CA ILE A 170 -4.53 14.66 -20.00
C ILE A 170 -6.02 14.87 -20.23
N THR A 171 -6.87 14.14 -19.51
CA THR A 171 -8.33 14.21 -19.63
C THR A 171 -8.84 15.60 -19.29
N TYR A 172 -8.36 16.19 -18.20
CA TYR A 172 -8.73 17.54 -17.76
C TYR A 172 -8.32 18.63 -18.76
N ASN A 173 -7.17 18.48 -19.44
CA ASN A 173 -6.74 19.44 -20.47
C ASN A 173 -7.37 19.19 -21.84
N SER A 174 -7.82 17.96 -22.12
CA SER A 174 -8.32 17.52 -23.44
C SER A 174 -9.85 17.47 -23.51
N VAL A 175 -10.54 18.18 -22.61
CA VAL A 175 -12.00 18.16 -22.41
C VAL A 175 -12.78 18.43 -23.71
N THR A 176 -12.23 19.20 -24.65
CA THR A 176 -12.86 19.55 -25.94
C THR A 176 -12.46 18.66 -27.11
N THR A 177 -11.65 17.63 -26.89
CA THR A 177 -11.11 16.79 -27.98
C THR A 177 -12.00 15.58 -28.26
N PHE A 178 -12.06 15.13 -29.52
CA PHE A 178 -12.74 13.88 -29.92
C PHE A 178 -12.27 12.64 -29.11
N TYR A 179 -11.06 12.70 -28.53
CA TYR A 179 -10.44 11.59 -27.81
C TYR A 179 -10.86 11.45 -26.34
N TRP A 180 -11.64 12.41 -25.79
CA TRP A 180 -12.01 12.42 -24.36
C TRP A 180 -12.59 11.09 -23.88
N LYS A 181 -13.45 10.47 -24.69
CA LYS A 181 -14.11 9.19 -24.39
C LYS A 181 -13.11 8.05 -24.21
N TYR A 182 -12.05 8.01 -25.01
CA TYR A 182 -11.00 6.99 -24.89
C TYR A 182 -10.17 7.18 -23.61
N PHE A 183 -9.95 8.42 -23.19
CA PHE A 183 -9.27 8.69 -21.92
C PHE A 183 -10.11 8.27 -20.71
N MET A 184 -11.44 8.45 -20.75
CA MET A 184 -12.33 7.92 -19.70
C MET A 184 -12.27 6.40 -19.58
N TYR A 185 -12.39 5.70 -20.71
CA TYR A 185 -12.27 4.24 -20.70
C TYR A 185 -10.90 3.80 -20.19
N SER A 186 -9.85 4.55 -20.50
CA SER A 186 -8.50 4.27 -20.00
C SER A 186 -8.42 4.46 -18.49
N MET A 187 -9.03 5.51 -17.93
CA MET A 187 -9.13 5.71 -16.48
C MET A 187 -9.84 4.56 -15.78
N ASP A 188 -11.05 4.23 -16.24
CA ASP A 188 -11.85 3.15 -15.67
C ASP A 188 -11.08 1.83 -15.74
N THR A 189 -10.39 1.58 -16.85
CA THR A 189 -9.56 0.39 -17.02
C THR A 189 -8.41 0.35 -16.01
N VAL A 190 -7.71 1.46 -15.78
CA VAL A 190 -6.59 1.52 -14.81
C VAL A 190 -7.09 1.25 -13.38
N VAL A 191 -8.22 1.83 -13.01
CA VAL A 191 -8.85 1.63 -11.69
C VAL A 191 -9.24 0.17 -11.49
N ASN A 192 -9.82 -0.48 -12.51
CA ASN A 192 -10.28 -1.88 -12.43
C ASN A 192 -9.16 -2.92 -12.55
N ILE A 193 -8.06 -2.63 -13.26
CA ILE A 193 -6.91 -3.54 -13.40
C ILE A 193 -6.02 -3.54 -12.16
N TYR A 194 -5.97 -2.42 -11.42
CA TYR A 194 -5.16 -2.30 -10.21
C TYR A 194 -5.26 -3.47 -9.22
N PRO A 195 -6.44 -3.92 -8.77
CA PRO A 195 -6.55 -4.99 -7.78
C PRO A 195 -6.12 -6.34 -8.35
N ILE A 196 -6.33 -6.57 -9.65
CA ILE A 196 -5.92 -7.79 -10.36
C ILE A 196 -4.40 -7.93 -10.32
N ILE A 197 -3.65 -6.82 -10.37
CA ILE A 197 -2.19 -6.83 -10.29
C ILE A 197 -1.68 -6.73 -8.85
N LEU A 198 -2.32 -5.92 -8.00
CA LEU A 198 -1.89 -5.72 -6.62
C LEU A 198 -1.99 -7.00 -5.79
N CYS A 199 -3.11 -7.74 -5.89
CA CYS A 199 -3.35 -8.92 -5.08
C CYS A 199 -2.26 -10.00 -5.28
N PRO A 200 -1.91 -10.41 -6.52
CA PRO A 200 -0.77 -11.31 -6.76
C PRO A 200 0.56 -10.77 -6.24
N VAL A 201 0.82 -9.47 -6.38
CA VAL A 201 2.07 -8.85 -5.90
C VAL A 201 2.16 -8.94 -4.37
N VAL A 202 1.07 -8.69 -3.65
CA VAL A 202 1.03 -8.81 -2.18
C VAL A 202 1.23 -10.27 -1.76
N LEU A 203 0.51 -11.20 -2.39
CA LEU A 203 0.61 -12.64 -2.09
C LEU A 203 2.02 -13.18 -2.32
N THR A 204 2.68 -12.74 -3.40
CA THR A 204 4.06 -13.16 -3.72
C THR A 204 5.13 -12.36 -2.99
N SER A 205 4.77 -11.31 -2.25
CA SER A 205 5.71 -10.53 -1.45
C SER A 205 5.97 -11.12 -0.07
N VAL A 206 5.23 -12.15 0.36
CA VAL A 206 5.48 -12.88 1.60
C VAL A 206 5.91 -14.29 1.23
N ASP A 207 7.12 -14.68 1.60
CA ASP A 207 7.72 -15.95 1.16
C ASP A 207 6.89 -17.17 1.62
N ASP A 208 6.34 -17.12 2.84
CA ASP A 208 5.44 -18.17 3.38
C ASP A 208 4.19 -18.37 2.50
N TRP A 209 3.51 -17.30 2.13
CA TRP A 209 2.27 -17.37 1.33
C TRP A 209 2.54 -17.62 -0.14
N LYS A 210 3.67 -17.12 -0.66
CA LYS A 210 4.10 -17.34 -2.02
C LYS A 210 4.26 -18.82 -2.32
N HIS A 211 4.84 -19.59 -1.38
CA HIS A 211 5.00 -21.03 -1.56
C HIS A 211 3.65 -21.74 -1.66
N ASP A 212 2.75 -21.47 -0.71
CA ASP A 212 1.43 -22.09 -0.65
C ASP A 212 0.59 -21.75 -1.89
N VAL A 213 0.53 -20.47 -2.28
CA VAL A 213 -0.24 -20.02 -3.46
C VAL A 213 0.33 -20.58 -4.77
N LEU A 214 1.65 -20.61 -4.93
CA LEU A 214 2.25 -21.11 -6.17
C LEU A 214 2.22 -22.65 -6.29
N GLN A 215 2.10 -23.37 -5.17
CA GLN A 215 1.94 -24.82 -5.17
C GLN A 215 0.53 -25.24 -5.63
N GLU A 216 -0.49 -24.48 -5.25
CA GLU A 216 -1.89 -24.71 -5.62
C GLU A 216 -2.21 -24.31 -7.08
N LEU A 217 -1.40 -23.43 -7.70
CA LEU A 217 -1.60 -23.01 -9.08
C LEU A 217 -0.79 -23.87 -10.09
N PRO A 218 -1.45 -24.72 -10.90
CA PRO A 218 -0.76 -25.70 -11.75
C PRO A 218 0.15 -25.08 -12.82
N PHE A 219 -0.15 -23.86 -13.27
CA PHE A 219 0.57 -23.16 -14.34
C PHE A 219 1.83 -22.40 -13.88
N LEU A 220 2.05 -22.20 -12.58
CA LEU A 220 3.21 -21.46 -12.05
C LEU A 220 4.30 -22.35 -11.42
N LYS A 221 4.12 -23.68 -11.42
CA LYS A 221 5.06 -24.65 -10.81
C LYS A 221 6.50 -24.56 -11.36
N LEU A 222 6.67 -24.08 -12.60
CA LEU A 222 7.98 -23.86 -13.23
C LEU A 222 8.77 -22.71 -12.59
N LEU A 223 8.10 -21.66 -12.10
CA LEU A 223 8.73 -20.52 -11.40
C LEU A 223 9.12 -20.85 -9.95
N VAL A 224 8.46 -21.84 -9.34
CA VAL A 224 8.74 -22.31 -7.97
C VAL A 224 10.07 -23.06 -7.91
N LYS A 225 10.43 -23.79 -8.96
CA LYS A 225 11.64 -24.63 -9.00
C LYS A 225 12.94 -23.82 -8.89
N THR A 226 12.95 -22.61 -9.44
CA THR A 226 14.07 -21.66 -9.34
C THR A 226 14.10 -20.90 -8.00
N SER A 227 12.94 -20.59 -7.40
CA SER A 227 12.86 -19.99 -6.06
C SER A 227 13.42 -20.93 -4.97
N LYS A 228 13.08 -22.22 -5.03
CA LYS A 228 13.52 -23.23 -4.03
C LYS A 228 15.04 -23.34 -3.87
N VAL A 229 15.81 -23.07 -4.92
CA VAL A 229 17.28 -23.10 -4.87
C VAL A 229 17.85 -21.83 -4.21
N ALA A 230 17.20 -20.68 -4.42
CA ALA A 230 17.61 -19.40 -3.82
C ALA A 230 17.16 -19.26 -2.36
N GLU A 231 15.95 -19.71 -2.00
CA GLU A 231 15.45 -19.72 -0.62
C GLU A 231 16.24 -20.68 0.26
N LYS A 232 16.44 -21.92 -0.20
CA LYS A 232 17.19 -22.93 0.56
C LYS A 232 18.62 -22.48 0.84
N SER A 233 19.26 -21.74 -0.07
CA SER A 233 20.61 -21.20 0.15
C SER A 233 20.63 -20.04 1.16
N VAL A 234 19.62 -19.18 1.18
CA VAL A 234 19.49 -18.10 2.18
C VAL A 234 19.12 -18.64 3.56
N GLU A 235 18.23 -19.62 3.63
CA GLU A 235 17.78 -20.25 4.86
C GLU A 235 18.91 -21.08 5.51
N LEU A 236 19.65 -21.86 4.73
CA LEU A 236 20.89 -22.51 5.16
C LEU A 236 21.93 -21.51 5.68
N GLN A 237 22.03 -20.32 5.09
CA GLN A 237 22.92 -19.27 5.57
C GLN A 237 22.46 -18.68 6.91
N ILE A 238 21.16 -18.47 7.10
CA ILE A 238 20.58 -17.95 8.34
C ILE A 238 20.68 -18.98 9.46
N GLU A 239 20.41 -20.24 9.16
CA GLU A 239 20.49 -21.35 10.11
C GLU A 239 21.92 -21.66 10.49
N SER A 240 22.86 -21.66 9.53
CA SER A 240 24.30 -21.69 9.78
C SER A 240 24.76 -20.54 10.69
N GLN A 241 24.28 -19.32 10.45
CA GLN A 241 24.59 -18.18 11.31
C GLN A 241 23.99 -18.29 12.71
N LYS A 242 22.75 -18.80 12.85
CA LYS A 242 22.12 -19.05 14.15
C LYS A 242 22.88 -20.12 14.92
N VAL A 243 23.21 -21.24 14.27
CA VAL A 243 23.97 -22.35 14.87
C VAL A 243 25.35 -21.88 15.30
N ALA A 244 26.12 -21.23 14.41
CA ALA A 244 27.43 -20.68 14.75
C ALA A 244 27.37 -19.69 15.93
N HIS A 245 26.30 -18.91 16.02
CA HIS A 245 26.06 -17.97 17.10
C HIS A 245 25.71 -18.66 18.43
N PHE A 246 24.88 -19.71 18.43
CA PHE A 246 24.59 -20.50 19.63
C PHE A 246 25.80 -21.32 20.09
N THR A 247 26.62 -21.81 19.16
CA THR A 247 27.91 -22.48 19.47
C THR A 247 28.93 -21.50 20.06
N GLN A 248 29.00 -20.27 19.55
CA GLN A 248 29.84 -19.23 20.17
C GLN A 248 29.37 -18.87 21.58
N LEU A 249 28.05 -18.80 21.80
CA LEU A 249 27.50 -18.63 23.14
C LEU A 249 27.90 -19.79 24.04
N SER A 250 27.66 -21.05 23.65
CA SER A 250 28.00 -22.21 24.49
C SER A 250 29.49 -22.26 24.86
N ASN A 251 30.36 -21.84 23.97
CA ASN A 251 31.82 -21.84 24.20
C ASN A 251 32.30 -20.69 25.11
N VAL A 252 31.47 -19.69 25.39
CA VAL A 252 31.78 -18.58 26.32
C VAL A 252 31.30 -18.89 27.75
N TRP A 253 30.41 -19.89 27.92
CA TRP A 253 29.90 -20.34 29.22
C TRP A 253 30.66 -21.55 29.80
N ILE A 254 31.73 -22.01 29.14
CA ILE A 254 32.69 -23.01 29.64
C ILE A 254 34.00 -22.27 29.95
#